data_AF-A0A643BTJ7-F1
#
_entry.id   AF-A0A643BTJ7-F1
#
_cell.length_a   1.000
_cell.length_b   1.000
_cell.length_c   1.000
_cell.angle_alpha   90.00
_cell.angle_beta   90.00
_cell.angle_gamma   90.00
#
_symmetry.space_group_name_H-M   'P 1'
#
loop_
_entity.id
_entity.type
_entity.pdbx_description
1 polymer ?
#
loop_
_entity_poly.entity_id
_entity_poly.type
_entity_poly.pdbx_seq_one_letter_code
_entity_poly.pdbx_strand_id
1 'polypeptide(L)'
;GLFISIHDRGHIASVLNAWPEDVIKAIVVTDGERILGLGDLGCNGMGIPVGKLALYTACGGMNPQQCLPVMLDVGTENEKGRVPIQITNFKNVRLILGISVVLISLVLDVQAIDDHKNKGSNQYGMNCLIQFEDFANINAFRLLKKYQNQYCTFNDDIQGTASVAVAGILAALRITKNKLSDQTVLFQGAGEAALGIAHLIVMAMEKEGLPKEKAMKKIWLVDSKGLIVKGRAALTQEKEEFAHEHEEMKNLEAIVRDIKPTTLIGVAAIRGAFSEQILEDMATFNERPIIFALSNPTSKAECTAEQCYKLTKGRAIFASGSPFDPVTLPSGQTLYPGQGNNSYVFPGVALGVVACGLRHITDKIFLTIAEVIAQQVSDKHLEEGRLYPPLDTIRDVSLKIAE
;
A
#
# COMPACT_ATOMS: atom_id res chain seq x y z
N GLY A 1 -14.45 11.36 13.47
CA GLY A 1 -13.76 10.08 13.72
C GLY A 1 -13.76 9.80 15.19
N LEU A 2 -13.49 8.56 15.57
CA LEU A 2 -13.44 8.09 16.94
C LEU A 2 -11.98 7.97 17.40
N PHE A 3 -11.67 8.51 18.57
CA PHE A 3 -10.34 8.41 19.17
C PHE A 3 -10.42 7.40 20.32
N ILE A 4 -9.52 6.43 20.32
CA ILE A 4 -9.43 5.40 21.35
C ILE A 4 -8.00 5.41 21.86
N SER A 5 -7.82 5.76 23.13
CA SER A 5 -6.51 5.82 23.75
C SER A 5 -6.13 4.52 24.45
N ILE A 6 -4.85 4.39 24.80
CA ILE A 6 -4.38 3.31 25.69
C ILE A 6 -5.07 3.32 27.07
N HIS A 7 -5.60 4.47 27.50
CA HIS A 7 -6.28 4.63 28.77
C HIS A 7 -7.74 4.17 28.75
N ASP A 8 -8.31 4.00 27.55
CA ASP A 8 -9.67 3.46 27.38
C ASP A 8 -9.69 1.92 27.40
N ARG A 9 -8.56 1.28 27.69
CA ARG A 9 -8.47 -0.17 27.83
C ARG A 9 -9.48 -0.68 28.86
N GLY A 10 -10.31 -1.64 28.44
CA GLY A 10 -11.40 -2.19 29.26
C GLY A 10 -12.72 -1.43 29.14
N HIS A 11 -12.74 -0.32 28.41
CA HIS A 11 -13.90 0.54 28.20
C HIS A 11 -14.15 0.86 26.72
N ILE A 12 -13.50 0.17 25.78
CA ILE A 12 -13.60 0.47 24.34
C ILE A 12 -15.04 0.33 23.84
N ALA A 13 -15.78 -0.70 24.24
CA ALA A 13 -17.22 -0.81 23.96
C ALA A 13 -18.03 0.45 24.34
N SER A 14 -17.70 1.10 25.47
CA SER A 14 -18.39 2.34 25.86
C SER A 14 -18.02 3.53 24.96
N VAL A 15 -16.78 3.55 24.43
CA VAL A 15 -16.33 4.55 23.46
C VAL A 15 -17.02 4.33 22.11
N LEU A 16 -17.18 3.08 21.67
CA LEU A 16 -17.93 2.73 20.46
C LEU A 16 -19.41 3.12 20.57
N ASN A 17 -20.02 2.96 21.75
CA ASN A 17 -21.40 3.39 22.02
C ASN A 17 -21.60 4.92 21.95
N ALA A 18 -20.53 5.72 22.00
CA ALA A 18 -20.61 7.16 21.81
C ALA A 18 -20.71 7.56 20.33
N TRP A 19 -20.46 6.64 19.40
CA TRP A 19 -20.64 6.89 17.97
C TRP A 19 -22.14 6.94 17.62
N PRO A 20 -22.62 7.97 16.88
CA PRO A 20 -24.05 8.19 16.66
C PRO A 20 -24.70 7.21 15.67
N GLU A 21 -23.90 6.46 14.91
CA GLU A 21 -24.40 5.49 13.92
C GLU A 21 -24.31 4.07 14.47
N ASP A 22 -25.45 3.39 14.54
CA ASP A 22 -25.53 2.02 15.08
C ASP A 22 -25.01 0.96 14.10
N VAL A 23 -25.06 1.26 12.79
CA VAL A 23 -24.72 0.32 11.72
C VAL A 23 -23.47 0.75 10.98
N ILE A 24 -22.32 0.24 11.41
CA ILE A 24 -21.04 0.41 10.72
C ILE A 24 -20.72 -0.86 9.91
N LYS A 25 -20.25 -0.66 8.68
CA LYS A 25 -19.82 -1.74 7.79
C LYS A 25 -18.35 -1.67 7.40
N ALA A 26 -17.74 -0.50 7.51
CA ALA A 26 -16.33 -0.30 7.21
C ALA A 26 -15.65 0.62 8.22
N ILE A 27 -14.50 0.19 8.71
CA ILE A 27 -13.62 0.93 9.59
C ILE A 27 -12.28 1.09 8.89
N VAL A 28 -11.75 2.31 8.88
CA VAL A 28 -10.33 2.55 8.61
C VAL A 28 -9.69 2.96 9.93
N VAL A 29 -8.68 2.21 10.36
CA VAL A 29 -8.00 2.42 11.63
C VAL A 29 -6.52 2.67 11.39
N THR A 30 -5.97 3.64 12.11
CA THR A 30 -4.53 3.91 12.17
C THR A 30 -4.10 4.17 13.61
N ASP A 31 -2.81 4.02 13.87
CA ASP A 31 -2.16 4.39 15.13
C ASP A 31 -1.20 5.58 14.97
N GLY A 32 -1.10 6.13 13.75
CA GLY A 32 -0.32 7.34 13.45
C GLY A 32 1.20 7.15 13.40
N GLU A 33 1.72 5.93 13.51
CA GLU A 33 3.17 5.68 13.64
C GLU A 33 3.93 5.87 12.32
N ARG A 34 3.29 5.62 11.19
CA ARG A 34 3.91 5.64 9.88
C ARG A 34 3.01 6.34 8.87
N ILE A 35 2.65 7.60 9.13
CA ILE A 35 1.80 8.36 8.22
C ILE A 35 2.54 8.63 6.91
N LEU A 36 2.16 7.94 5.83
CA LEU A 36 2.77 8.06 4.51
C LEU A 36 4.32 7.97 4.59
N GLY A 37 5.04 8.87 3.89
CA GLY A 37 6.48 9.09 4.04
C GLY A 37 6.86 10.16 5.08
N LEU A 38 5.94 10.53 5.99
CA LEU A 38 6.13 11.60 6.98
C LEU A 38 6.56 11.08 8.36
N GLY A 39 6.36 9.79 8.64
CA GLY A 39 6.74 9.15 9.89
C GLY A 39 5.67 9.24 10.97
N ASP A 40 6.09 9.22 12.24
CA ASP A 40 5.19 9.23 13.40
C ASP A 40 4.57 10.62 13.58
N LEU A 41 3.25 10.71 13.43
CA LEU A 41 2.45 11.91 13.68
C LEU A 41 1.46 11.72 14.85
N GLY A 42 1.45 10.55 15.49
CA GLY A 42 0.51 10.19 16.56
C GLY A 42 -0.94 10.49 16.18
N CYS A 43 -1.69 11.11 17.09
CA CYS A 43 -3.11 11.41 16.87
C CYS A 43 -3.39 12.38 15.70
N ASN A 44 -2.38 13.16 15.26
CA ASN A 44 -2.51 14.02 14.08
C ASN A 44 -2.67 13.21 12.78
N GLY A 45 -2.39 11.90 12.83
CA GLY A 45 -2.65 10.98 11.72
C GLY A 45 -4.14 10.76 11.39
N MET A 46 -5.09 11.26 12.19
CA MET A 46 -6.53 11.01 12.02
C MET A 46 -7.05 11.49 10.66
N GLY A 47 -6.36 12.46 10.05
CA GLY A 47 -6.66 12.90 8.69
C GLY A 47 -6.62 11.77 7.65
N ILE A 48 -5.81 10.73 7.86
CA ILE A 48 -5.68 9.62 6.93
C ILE A 48 -6.94 8.73 6.91
N PRO A 49 -7.43 8.16 8.04
CA PRO A 49 -8.71 7.46 8.05
C PRO A 49 -9.87 8.27 7.48
N VAL A 50 -9.93 9.57 7.80
CA VAL A 50 -10.96 10.47 7.28
C VAL A 50 -10.87 10.59 5.75
N GLY A 51 -9.67 10.84 5.22
CA GLY A 51 -9.45 10.95 3.77
C GLY A 51 -9.73 9.65 3.01
N LYS A 52 -9.31 8.50 3.55
CA LYS A 52 -9.59 7.18 2.97
C LYS A 52 -11.10 6.92 2.89
N LEU A 53 -11.84 7.16 3.98
CA LEU A 53 -13.29 6.95 4.00
C LEU A 53 -14.07 7.96 3.14
N ALA A 54 -13.54 9.17 2.93
CA ALA A 54 -14.08 10.07 1.92
C ALA A 54 -13.97 9.45 0.51
N LEU A 55 -12.85 8.79 0.20
CA LEU A 55 -12.65 8.07 -1.07
C LEU A 55 -13.44 6.75 -1.17
N TYR A 56 -13.70 6.05 -0.05
CA TYR A 56 -14.66 4.93 -0.02
C TYR A 56 -16.02 5.37 -0.60
N THR A 57 -16.47 6.58 -0.25
CA THR A 57 -17.74 7.13 -0.72
C THR A 57 -17.61 7.68 -2.14
N ALA A 58 -16.62 8.55 -2.38
CA ALA A 58 -16.46 9.27 -3.63
C ALA A 58 -16.09 8.34 -4.81
N CYS A 59 -15.27 7.34 -4.57
CA CYS A 59 -14.82 6.37 -5.57
C CYS A 59 -15.61 5.06 -5.51
N GLY A 60 -15.84 4.51 -4.31
CA GLY A 60 -16.49 3.21 -4.13
C GLY A 60 -18.00 3.24 -3.94
N GLY A 61 -18.62 4.41 -3.74
CA GLY A 61 -20.06 4.51 -3.50
C GLY A 61 -20.55 3.94 -2.17
N MET A 62 -19.64 3.69 -1.21
CA MET A 62 -20.00 3.31 0.15
C MET A 62 -20.86 4.40 0.82
N ASN A 63 -21.84 4.00 1.64
CA ASN A 63 -22.62 4.96 2.42
C ASN A 63 -21.73 5.56 3.54
N PRO A 64 -21.55 6.89 3.61
CA PRO A 64 -20.68 7.51 4.61
C PRO A 64 -21.14 7.29 6.06
N GLN A 65 -22.43 7.08 6.33
CA GLN A 65 -22.93 6.74 7.68
C GLN A 65 -22.49 5.34 8.13
N GLN A 66 -22.15 4.45 7.19
CA GLN A 66 -21.67 3.09 7.47
C GLN A 66 -20.15 3.02 7.60
N CYS A 67 -19.48 4.17 7.59
CA CYS A 67 -18.03 4.30 7.59
C CYS A 67 -17.55 4.97 8.88
N LEU A 68 -16.61 4.35 9.58
CA LEU A 68 -16.09 4.87 10.86
C LEU A 68 -14.56 5.05 10.81
N PRO A 69 -14.05 6.30 10.84
CA PRO A 69 -12.62 6.57 10.95
C PRO A 69 -12.17 6.45 12.41
N VAL A 70 -11.15 5.64 12.67
CA VAL A 70 -10.64 5.36 14.02
C VAL A 70 -9.15 5.73 14.15
N MET A 71 -8.81 6.39 15.24
CA MET A 71 -7.43 6.67 15.65
C MET A 71 -7.13 5.96 16.98
N LEU A 72 -6.07 5.16 16.99
CA LEU A 72 -5.55 4.52 18.20
C LEU A 72 -4.40 5.35 18.77
N ASP A 73 -4.66 6.10 19.84
CA ASP A 73 -3.64 6.92 20.49
C ASP A 73 -2.95 6.16 21.62
N VAL A 74 -1.75 5.68 21.34
CA VAL A 74 -0.87 4.97 22.30
C VAL A 74 0.38 5.78 22.66
N GLY A 75 0.37 7.09 22.38
CA GLY A 75 1.54 7.96 22.41
C GLY A 75 2.26 8.07 21.07
N THR A 76 3.29 8.92 21.04
CA THR A 76 4.09 9.23 19.85
C THR A 76 5.57 9.42 20.24
N GLU A 77 6.47 8.96 19.38
CA GLU A 77 7.92 9.18 19.50
C GLU A 77 8.35 10.53 18.89
N ASN A 78 7.45 11.24 18.20
CA ASN A 78 7.78 12.51 17.56
C ASN A 78 7.88 13.65 18.59
N GLU A 79 9.12 14.02 18.93
CA GLU A 79 9.40 15.10 19.89
C GLU A 79 8.84 16.47 19.45
N LYS A 80 8.77 16.73 18.13
CA LYS A 80 8.24 17.97 17.54
C LYS A 80 6.72 17.94 17.38
N GLY A 81 6.14 16.75 17.29
CA GLY A 81 4.70 16.48 17.25
C GLY A 81 4.02 16.58 18.61
N ARG A 82 4.78 16.87 19.68
CA ARG A 82 4.28 17.26 21.01
C ARG A 82 3.61 18.65 20.97
N VAL A 83 2.62 18.82 20.09
CA VAL A 83 1.80 20.04 20.06
C VAL A 83 0.99 20.05 21.35
N PRO A 84 0.90 21.19 22.07
CA PRO A 84 0.00 21.35 23.19
C PRO A 84 -1.44 21.52 22.68
N ILE A 85 -1.96 20.53 21.95
CA ILE A 85 -3.41 20.46 21.71
C ILE A 85 -3.98 19.81 22.97
N GLN A 86 -4.70 20.63 23.73
CA GLN A 86 -5.37 20.36 25.01
C GLN A 86 -6.37 19.19 25.02
N ILE A 87 -6.41 18.34 23.99
CA ILE A 87 -7.47 17.36 23.83
C ILE A 87 -7.00 15.90 23.94
N THR A 88 -5.83 15.47 23.45
CA THR A 88 -5.52 14.02 23.55
C THR A 88 -4.06 13.58 23.44
N ASN A 89 -3.09 14.43 23.10
CA ASN A 89 -1.69 13.97 23.01
C ASN A 89 -1.11 13.68 24.40
N PHE A 90 -1.21 12.42 24.83
CA PHE A 90 -0.51 11.96 26.02
C PHE A 90 0.99 12.12 25.79
N LYS A 91 1.66 12.86 26.69
CA LYS A 91 3.09 13.21 26.63
C LYS A 91 4.05 12.01 26.82
N ASN A 92 3.57 10.78 26.64
CA ASN A 92 4.31 9.58 26.97
C ASN A 92 4.93 8.95 25.71
N VAL A 93 6.10 8.36 25.92
CA VAL A 93 6.78 7.44 24.99
C VAL A 93 5.78 6.39 24.52
N ARG A 94 5.80 6.07 23.22
CA ARG A 94 4.86 5.17 22.58
C ARG A 94 4.95 3.78 23.19
N LEU A 95 3.82 3.29 23.71
CA LEU A 95 3.79 1.96 24.31
C LEU A 95 3.58 0.92 23.20
N ILE A 96 4.67 0.37 22.65
CA ILE A 96 4.65 -0.64 21.58
C ILE A 96 3.74 -1.85 21.93
N LEU A 97 3.73 -2.27 23.21
CA LEU A 97 2.84 -3.32 23.70
C LEU A 97 1.38 -2.86 23.85
N GLY A 98 1.15 -1.56 24.02
CA GLY A 98 -0.18 -0.95 24.19
C GLY A 98 -1.05 -1.06 22.94
N ILE A 99 -0.48 -0.91 21.74
CA ILE A 99 -1.20 -1.03 20.46
C ILE A 99 -1.83 -2.39 20.32
N SER A 100 -1.07 -3.45 20.64
CA SER A 100 -1.58 -4.82 20.59
C SER A 100 -2.79 -4.98 21.49
N VAL A 101 -2.75 -4.42 22.69
CA VAL A 101 -3.83 -4.56 23.67
C VAL A 101 -5.07 -3.77 23.24
N VAL A 102 -4.91 -2.50 22.88
CA VAL A 102 -6.04 -1.64 22.48
C VAL A 102 -6.66 -2.15 21.19
N LEU A 103 -5.86 -2.55 20.21
CA LEU A 103 -6.37 -3.06 18.96
C LEU A 103 -7.01 -4.45 19.09
N ILE A 104 -6.47 -5.33 19.95
CA ILE A 104 -7.17 -6.58 20.31
C ILE A 104 -8.55 -6.25 20.85
N SER A 105 -8.63 -5.35 21.84
CA SER A 105 -9.90 -4.98 22.45
C SER A 105 -10.85 -4.30 21.45
N LEU A 106 -10.36 -3.43 20.56
CA LEU A 106 -11.17 -2.83 19.50
C LEU A 106 -11.72 -3.89 18.55
N VAL A 107 -10.86 -4.78 18.05
CA VAL A 107 -11.28 -5.83 17.12
C VAL A 107 -12.27 -6.78 17.78
N LEU A 108 -12.06 -7.14 19.05
CA LEU A 108 -13.00 -7.96 19.81
C LEU A 108 -14.34 -7.25 20.04
N ASP A 109 -14.33 -5.96 20.42
CA ASP A 109 -15.55 -5.22 20.74
C ASP A 109 -16.37 -4.89 19.48
N VAL A 110 -15.71 -4.55 18.36
CA VAL A 110 -16.37 -4.34 17.05
C VAL A 110 -17.09 -5.61 16.59
N GLN A 111 -16.52 -6.77 16.89
CA GLN A 111 -16.95 -8.05 16.34
C GLN A 111 -17.68 -8.97 17.32
N ALA A 112 -17.77 -8.56 18.59
CA ALA A 112 -18.66 -9.23 19.53
C ALA A 112 -20.06 -9.30 18.88
N ILE A 113 -20.66 -10.48 18.89
CA ILE A 113 -22.06 -10.68 18.52
C ILE A 113 -22.76 -10.87 19.84
N ASP A 114 -23.67 -9.96 20.17
CA ASP A 114 -24.48 -10.08 21.36
C ASP A 114 -25.46 -11.21 21.06
N ASP A 115 -25.21 -12.38 21.66
CA ASP A 115 -26.14 -13.50 21.66
C ASP A 115 -27.42 -13.05 22.38
N HIS A 116 -28.27 -12.30 21.68
CA HIS A 116 -29.66 -11.99 21.97
C HIS A 116 -30.01 -11.43 23.36
N LYS A 117 -29.05 -11.06 24.22
CA LYS A 117 -29.35 -10.73 25.63
C LYS A 117 -29.03 -9.30 26.07
N ASN A 118 -28.13 -8.56 25.44
CA ASN A 118 -27.94 -7.13 25.75
C ASN A 118 -28.24 -6.23 24.54
N LYS A 119 -29.46 -5.71 24.48
CA LYS A 119 -29.93 -4.70 23.51
C LYS A 119 -29.28 -3.31 23.71
N GLY A 120 -27.96 -3.20 23.84
CA GLY A 120 -27.31 -1.92 24.11
C GLY A 120 -25.81 -1.82 23.85
N SER A 121 -25.22 -2.77 23.15
CA SER A 121 -23.79 -2.74 22.77
C SER A 121 -23.70 -2.54 21.24
N ASN A 122 -23.09 -1.43 20.80
CA ASN A 122 -22.81 -1.19 19.38
C ASN A 122 -21.76 -2.19 18.92
N GLN A 123 -22.26 -3.29 18.38
CA GLN A 123 -21.53 -4.48 17.97
C GLN A 123 -21.78 -4.68 16.46
N TYR A 124 -20.86 -4.17 15.65
CA TYR A 124 -21.03 -4.03 14.20
C TYR A 124 -20.99 -5.37 13.45
N GLY A 125 -20.53 -6.43 14.12
CA GLY A 125 -20.60 -7.82 13.67
C GLY A 125 -19.38 -8.29 12.87
N MET A 126 -19.24 -9.61 12.73
CA MET A 126 -18.08 -10.29 12.11
C MET A 126 -17.82 -9.91 10.64
N ASN A 127 -18.83 -9.37 9.94
CA ASN A 127 -18.73 -8.93 8.55
C ASN A 127 -18.32 -7.45 8.43
N CYS A 128 -18.12 -6.72 9.54
CA CYS A 128 -17.61 -5.36 9.50
C CYS A 128 -16.17 -5.38 8.98
N LEU A 129 -15.94 -4.69 7.87
CA LEU A 129 -14.62 -4.54 7.27
C LEU A 129 -13.73 -3.67 8.14
N ILE A 130 -12.51 -4.14 8.42
CA ILE A 130 -11.48 -3.38 9.15
C ILE A 130 -10.25 -3.23 8.24
N GLN A 131 -10.02 -2.03 7.72
CA GLN A 131 -8.80 -1.66 7.01
C GLN A 131 -7.76 -1.10 7.99
N PHE A 132 -6.59 -1.75 8.05
CA PHE A 132 -5.41 -1.19 8.72
C PHE A 132 -4.67 -0.22 7.79
N GLU A 133 -4.27 0.92 8.34
CA GLU A 133 -3.63 2.00 7.59
C GLU A 133 -2.51 2.66 8.41
N ASP A 134 -1.35 2.91 7.78
CA ASP A 134 -0.24 3.70 8.30
C ASP A 134 0.32 3.25 9.68
N PHE A 135 0.28 1.93 9.94
CA PHE A 135 0.98 1.31 11.09
C PHE A 135 2.47 1.13 10.76
N ALA A 136 3.37 1.13 11.75
CA ALA A 136 4.76 0.78 11.45
C ALA A 136 4.91 -0.69 11.03
N ASN A 137 5.95 -0.93 10.24
CA ASN A 137 6.25 -2.19 9.56
C ASN A 137 6.04 -3.45 10.41
N ILE A 138 6.63 -3.50 11.60
CA ILE A 138 6.52 -4.67 12.50
C ILE A 138 5.07 -4.90 12.91
N ASN A 139 4.34 -3.83 13.24
CA ASN A 139 2.94 -3.91 13.64
C ASN A 139 2.05 -4.26 12.45
N ALA A 140 2.23 -3.62 11.30
CA ALA A 140 1.44 -3.87 10.10
C ALA A 140 1.41 -5.37 9.73
N PHE A 141 2.58 -6.01 9.59
CA PHE A 141 2.67 -7.45 9.27
C PHE A 141 2.13 -8.34 10.37
N ARG A 142 2.51 -8.07 11.64
CA ARG A 142 2.09 -8.89 12.78
C ARG A 142 0.57 -8.87 12.96
N LEU A 143 -0.05 -7.69 12.83
CA LEU A 143 -1.48 -7.51 12.99
C LEU A 143 -2.25 -8.16 11.83
N LEU A 144 -1.80 -7.94 10.58
CA LEU A 144 -2.38 -8.59 9.42
C LEU A 144 -2.33 -10.11 9.57
N LYS A 145 -1.15 -10.68 9.82
CA LYS A 145 -0.97 -12.14 9.99
C LYS A 145 -1.85 -12.73 11.09
N LYS A 146 -2.02 -11.99 12.19
CA LYS A 146 -2.85 -12.42 13.32
C LYS A 146 -4.34 -12.43 12.98
N TYR A 147 -4.83 -11.43 12.25
CA TYR A 147 -6.27 -11.18 12.13
C TYR A 147 -6.90 -11.55 10.79
N GLN A 148 -6.14 -11.61 9.69
CA GLN A 148 -6.68 -11.86 8.34
C GLN A 148 -7.51 -13.15 8.20
N ASN A 149 -7.20 -14.18 9.00
CA ASN A 149 -7.91 -15.47 8.98
C ASN A 149 -9.01 -15.58 10.06
N GLN A 150 -9.17 -14.56 10.91
CA GLN A 150 -10.17 -14.54 11.98
C GLN A 150 -11.27 -13.51 11.69
N TYR A 151 -10.91 -12.44 10.99
CA TYR A 151 -11.73 -11.25 10.84
C TYR A 151 -11.73 -10.77 9.38
N CYS A 152 -12.76 -10.00 9.01
CA CYS A 152 -12.83 -9.34 7.72
C CYS A 152 -11.90 -8.12 7.69
N THR A 153 -10.62 -8.36 7.46
CA THR A 153 -9.60 -7.32 7.53
C THR A 153 -8.52 -7.47 6.46
N PHE A 154 -7.92 -6.34 6.11
CA PHE A 154 -6.74 -6.24 5.26
C PHE A 154 -5.91 -5.03 5.68
N ASN A 155 -4.67 -4.94 5.21
CA ASN A 155 -3.83 -3.75 5.38
C ASN A 155 -3.60 -3.10 4.01
N ASP A 156 -3.95 -1.82 3.86
CA ASP A 156 -3.89 -1.14 2.57
C ASP A 156 -2.45 -0.87 2.12
N ASP A 157 -1.55 -0.54 3.05
CA ASP A 157 -0.13 -0.29 2.76
C ASP A 157 0.60 -1.53 2.22
N ILE A 158 0.22 -2.72 2.70
CA ILE A 158 0.75 -4.01 2.27
C ILE A 158 0.00 -4.50 1.03
N GLN A 159 -1.31 -4.76 1.16
CA GLN A 159 -2.09 -5.50 0.15
C GLN A 159 -2.71 -4.59 -0.91
N GLY A 160 -3.17 -3.40 -0.53
CA GLY A 160 -3.69 -2.39 -1.47
C GLY A 160 -2.59 -1.90 -2.41
N THR A 161 -1.43 -1.54 -1.86
CA THR A 161 -0.25 -1.13 -2.63
C THR A 161 0.25 -2.26 -3.54
N ALA A 162 0.24 -3.50 -3.05
CA ALA A 162 0.58 -4.66 -3.85
C ALA A 162 -0.30 -4.76 -5.10
N SER A 163 -1.63 -4.68 -4.91
CA SER A 163 -2.59 -4.83 -6.00
C SER A 163 -2.44 -3.74 -7.06
N VAL A 164 -2.32 -2.47 -6.67
CA VAL A 164 -2.14 -1.39 -7.64
C VAL A 164 -0.79 -1.49 -8.37
N ALA A 165 0.31 -1.81 -7.68
CA ALA A 165 1.60 -1.96 -8.34
C ALA A 165 1.60 -3.12 -9.34
N VAL A 166 1.02 -4.27 -8.97
CA VAL A 166 0.89 -5.41 -9.90
C VAL A 166 -0.02 -5.05 -11.07
N ALA A 167 -1.10 -4.28 -10.87
CA ALA A 167 -1.95 -3.81 -11.96
C ALA A 167 -1.15 -2.97 -12.98
N GLY A 168 -0.32 -2.05 -12.49
CA GLY A 168 0.56 -1.25 -13.34
C GLY A 168 1.59 -2.09 -14.09
N ILE A 169 2.16 -3.12 -13.44
CA ILE A 169 3.09 -4.04 -14.11
C ILE A 169 2.35 -4.84 -15.19
N LEU A 170 1.18 -5.40 -14.91
CA LEU A 170 0.37 -6.14 -15.90
C LEU A 170 0.01 -5.26 -17.11
N ALA A 171 -0.32 -3.99 -16.89
CA ALA A 171 -0.50 -3.03 -17.97
C ALA A 171 0.81 -2.75 -18.74
N ALA A 172 1.94 -2.62 -18.04
CA ALA A 172 3.26 -2.41 -18.65
C ALA A 172 3.69 -3.60 -19.51
N LEU A 173 3.35 -4.84 -19.12
CA LEU A 173 3.67 -6.06 -19.88
C LEU A 173 3.03 -6.07 -21.28
N ARG A 174 1.87 -5.39 -21.45
CA ARG A 174 1.25 -5.21 -22.77
C ARG A 174 2.04 -4.27 -23.67
N ILE A 175 2.82 -3.36 -23.10
CA ILE A 175 3.72 -2.45 -23.83
C ILE A 175 5.02 -3.17 -24.17
N THR A 176 5.64 -3.86 -23.20
CA THR A 176 6.91 -4.58 -23.40
C THR A 176 6.73 -5.87 -24.21
N LYS A 177 5.51 -6.40 -24.30
CA LYS A 177 5.15 -7.64 -25.02
C LYS A 177 5.92 -8.88 -24.53
N ASN A 178 6.30 -8.89 -23.27
CA ASN A 178 6.92 -10.02 -22.58
C ASN A 178 6.06 -10.46 -21.39
N LYS A 179 6.45 -11.55 -20.72
CA LYS A 179 5.72 -12.10 -19.57
C LYS A 179 6.21 -11.51 -18.26
N LEU A 180 5.41 -11.68 -17.20
CA LEU A 180 5.87 -11.32 -15.86
C LEU A 180 7.08 -12.19 -15.48
N SER A 181 7.06 -13.46 -15.84
CA SER A 181 8.18 -14.39 -15.67
C SER A 181 9.47 -13.97 -16.36
N ASP A 182 9.45 -13.01 -17.30
CA ASP A 182 10.66 -12.51 -17.96
C ASP A 182 11.31 -11.37 -17.19
N GLN A 183 10.62 -10.79 -16.21
CA GLN A 183 11.11 -9.66 -15.45
C GLN A 183 12.18 -10.04 -14.41
N THR A 184 13.03 -9.06 -14.10
CA THR A 184 13.83 -9.00 -12.87
C THR A 184 13.49 -7.70 -12.18
N VAL A 185 12.96 -7.80 -10.96
CA VAL A 185 12.39 -6.67 -10.21
C VAL A 185 13.34 -6.29 -9.09
N LEU A 186 13.74 -5.01 -9.05
CA LEU A 186 14.54 -4.44 -7.96
C LEU A 186 13.71 -3.42 -7.20
N PHE A 187 13.63 -3.58 -5.88
CA PHE A 187 12.97 -2.65 -4.97
C PHE A 187 13.98 -1.75 -4.26
N GLN A 188 13.72 -0.45 -4.29
CA GLN A 188 14.29 0.53 -3.38
C GLN A 188 13.30 0.67 -2.20
N GLY A 189 13.63 -0.01 -1.10
CA GLY A 189 12.75 -0.25 0.03
C GLY A 189 12.53 -1.74 0.27
N ALA A 190 12.40 -2.12 1.55
CA ALA A 190 12.04 -3.48 1.97
C ALA A 190 11.05 -3.44 3.14
N GLY A 191 10.09 -2.51 3.05
CA GLY A 191 9.03 -2.29 4.03
C GLY A 191 7.71 -2.96 3.64
N GLU A 192 6.59 -2.44 4.16
CA GLU A 192 5.23 -2.96 3.94
C GLU A 192 4.90 -3.08 2.46
N ALA A 193 4.99 -1.96 1.74
CA ALA A 193 4.72 -1.92 0.31
C ALA A 193 5.63 -2.86 -0.48
N ALA A 194 6.95 -2.82 -0.27
CA ALA A 194 7.89 -3.64 -1.03
C ALA A 194 7.61 -5.14 -0.89
N LEU A 195 7.42 -5.61 0.34
CA LEU A 195 7.17 -7.02 0.62
C LEU A 195 5.77 -7.45 0.14
N GLY A 196 4.74 -6.61 0.32
CA GLY A 196 3.41 -6.86 -0.21
C GLY A 196 3.41 -7.00 -1.74
N ILE A 197 4.02 -6.03 -2.44
CA ILE A 197 4.16 -6.06 -3.90
C ILE A 197 4.96 -7.30 -4.32
N ALA A 198 6.09 -7.59 -3.66
CA ALA A 198 6.92 -8.75 -3.98
C ALA A 198 6.16 -10.07 -3.87
N HIS A 199 5.40 -10.28 -2.80
CA HIS A 199 4.56 -11.47 -2.64
C HIS A 199 3.48 -11.58 -3.72
N LEU A 200 2.83 -10.48 -4.08
CA LEU A 200 1.80 -10.50 -5.11
C LEU A 200 2.38 -10.72 -6.52
N ILE A 201 3.58 -10.20 -6.80
CA ILE A 201 4.34 -10.53 -8.03
C ILE A 201 4.66 -12.02 -8.07
N VAL A 202 5.11 -12.62 -6.96
CA VAL A 202 5.36 -14.07 -6.88
C VAL A 202 4.10 -14.85 -7.21
N MET A 203 2.95 -14.49 -6.60
CA MET A 203 1.66 -15.15 -6.89
C MET A 203 1.24 -14.99 -8.35
N ALA A 204 1.48 -13.83 -8.95
CA ALA A 204 1.19 -13.59 -10.36
C ALA A 204 2.09 -14.45 -11.28
N MET A 205 3.38 -14.57 -10.97
CA MET A 205 4.29 -15.47 -11.69
C MET A 205 3.91 -16.96 -11.50
N GLU A 206 3.45 -17.35 -10.30
CA GLU A 206 2.91 -18.70 -10.06
C GLU A 206 1.67 -18.98 -10.90
N LYS A 207 0.79 -17.97 -11.08
CA LYS A 207 -0.37 -18.06 -11.95
C LYS A 207 0.02 -18.23 -13.43
N GLU A 208 1.16 -17.69 -13.87
CA GLU A 208 1.76 -17.95 -15.19
C GLU A 208 2.39 -19.36 -15.32
N GLY A 209 2.50 -20.10 -14.20
CA GLY A 209 3.06 -21.45 -14.14
C GLY A 209 4.52 -21.52 -13.67
N LEU A 210 5.11 -20.41 -13.22
CA LEU A 210 6.47 -20.40 -12.68
C LEU A 210 6.47 -20.86 -11.20
N PRO A 211 7.23 -21.89 -10.81
CA PRO A 211 7.28 -22.30 -9.40
C PRO A 211 7.73 -21.18 -8.46
N LYS A 212 7.15 -21.11 -7.25
CA LYS A 212 7.43 -20.09 -6.23
C LYS A 212 8.92 -19.76 -6.08
N GLU A 213 9.76 -20.78 -5.91
CA GLU A 213 11.20 -20.62 -5.71
C GLU A 213 11.90 -19.91 -6.89
N LYS A 214 11.44 -20.15 -8.12
CA LYS A 214 11.97 -19.49 -9.32
C LYS A 214 11.44 -18.06 -9.45
N ALA A 215 10.19 -17.82 -9.06
CA ALA A 215 9.61 -16.48 -9.03
C ALA A 215 10.32 -15.59 -8.01
N MET A 216 10.60 -16.11 -6.81
CA MET A 216 11.29 -15.37 -5.75
C MET A 216 12.72 -14.96 -6.17
N LYS A 217 13.44 -15.79 -6.93
CA LYS A 217 14.77 -15.48 -7.48
C LYS A 217 14.80 -14.29 -8.45
N LYS A 218 13.65 -13.83 -8.93
CA LYS A 218 13.53 -12.68 -9.83
C LYS A 218 13.35 -11.36 -9.09
N ILE A 219 13.26 -11.39 -7.77
CA ILE A 219 12.93 -10.21 -6.96
C ILE A 219 14.09 -9.90 -6.02
N TRP A 220 14.57 -8.67 -6.07
CA TRP A 220 15.66 -8.14 -5.25
C TRP A 220 15.16 -6.95 -4.44
N LEU A 221 15.57 -6.84 -3.18
CA LEU A 221 15.17 -5.72 -2.32
C LEU A 221 16.40 -5.02 -1.76
N VAL A 222 16.28 -3.71 -1.54
CA VAL A 222 17.29 -2.87 -0.91
C VAL A 222 16.64 -2.14 0.26
N ASP A 223 17.26 -2.16 1.43
CA ASP A 223 16.84 -1.33 2.56
C ASP A 223 17.94 -0.35 2.98
N SER A 224 17.75 0.34 4.12
CA SER A 224 18.72 1.31 4.62
C SER A 224 20.11 0.73 4.91
N LYS A 225 20.26 -0.61 4.97
CA LYS A 225 21.53 -1.29 5.18
C LYS A 225 22.16 -1.79 3.87
N GLY A 226 21.45 -1.70 2.75
CA GLY A 226 21.90 -2.15 1.44
C GLY A 226 21.02 -3.25 0.85
N LEU A 227 21.56 -4.01 -0.11
CA LEU A 227 20.93 -5.14 -0.76
C LEU A 227 20.58 -6.22 0.28
N ILE A 228 19.38 -6.81 0.18
CA ILE A 228 18.97 -7.96 0.98
C ILE A 228 19.65 -9.21 0.39
N VAL A 229 20.62 -9.77 1.13
CA VAL A 229 21.38 -10.96 0.72
C VAL A 229 21.52 -11.96 1.86
N LYS A 230 21.73 -13.23 1.53
CA LYS A 230 21.82 -14.33 2.49
C LYS A 230 22.97 -14.12 3.47
N GLY A 231 22.72 -14.28 4.76
CA GLY A 231 23.73 -14.14 5.82
C GLY A 231 24.02 -12.70 6.25
N ARG A 232 23.42 -11.69 5.59
CA ARG A 232 23.52 -10.29 5.99
C ARG A 232 22.92 -10.08 7.38
N ALA A 233 23.55 -9.23 8.18
CA ALA A 233 23.01 -8.87 9.49
C ALA A 233 21.65 -8.14 9.39
N ALA A 234 20.83 -8.31 10.43
CA ALA A 234 19.57 -7.59 10.66
C ALA A 234 18.53 -7.71 9.54
N LEU A 235 18.25 -8.95 9.15
CA LEU A 235 17.08 -9.34 8.37
C LEU A 235 15.91 -9.67 9.30
N THR A 236 14.70 -9.36 8.85
CA THR A 236 13.46 -9.90 9.45
C THR A 236 13.09 -11.19 8.73
N GLN A 237 12.22 -12.00 9.32
CA GLN A 237 11.77 -13.25 8.71
C GLN A 237 11.22 -13.03 7.30
N GLU A 238 10.45 -11.96 7.09
CA GLU A 238 9.86 -11.62 5.79
C GLU A 238 10.90 -11.22 4.75
N LYS A 239 12.01 -10.59 5.17
CA LYS A 239 13.11 -10.21 4.27
C LYS A 239 13.99 -11.41 3.90
N GLU A 240 14.15 -12.37 4.82
CA GLU A 240 14.94 -13.58 4.58
C GLU A 240 14.41 -14.40 3.41
N GLU A 241 13.11 -14.36 3.14
CA GLU A 241 12.50 -15.03 1.98
C GLU A 241 13.11 -14.57 0.65
N PHE A 242 13.54 -13.31 0.55
CA PHE A 242 14.13 -12.74 -0.67
C PHE A 242 15.65 -12.55 -0.57
N ALA A 243 16.30 -13.14 0.45
CA ALA A 243 17.73 -13.03 0.67
C ALA A 243 18.49 -14.05 -0.18
N HIS A 244 18.90 -13.63 -1.38
CA HIS A 244 19.67 -14.47 -2.31
C HIS A 244 21.15 -14.54 -1.93
N GLU A 245 21.84 -15.59 -2.38
CA GLU A 245 23.29 -15.65 -2.30
C GLU A 245 23.89 -14.63 -3.26
N HIS A 246 24.49 -13.58 -2.70
CA HIS A 246 25.09 -12.46 -3.43
C HIS A 246 26.01 -11.67 -2.50
N GLU A 247 26.95 -10.92 -3.06
CA GLU A 247 27.79 -10.00 -2.27
C GLU A 247 26.95 -8.87 -1.64
N GLU A 248 27.34 -8.46 -0.42
CA GLU A 248 26.72 -7.31 0.23
C GLU A 248 27.05 -6.02 -0.53
N MET A 249 26.02 -5.27 -0.93
CA MET A 249 26.16 -4.00 -1.63
C MET A 249 25.32 -2.92 -0.94
N LYS A 250 25.82 -1.68 -0.89
CA LYS A 250 25.11 -0.55 -0.25
C LYS A 250 24.68 0.55 -1.21
N ASN A 251 25.49 0.81 -2.24
CA ASN A 251 25.22 1.88 -3.19
C ASN A 251 24.18 1.43 -4.23
N LEU A 252 23.06 2.15 -4.33
CA LEU A 252 21.95 1.77 -5.21
C LEU A 252 22.33 1.79 -6.70
N GLU A 253 23.14 2.75 -7.15
CA GLU A 253 23.64 2.80 -8.54
C GLU A 253 24.46 1.55 -8.87
N ALA A 254 25.37 1.15 -7.98
CA ALA A 254 26.15 -0.06 -8.15
C ALA A 254 25.26 -1.31 -8.19
N ILE A 255 24.25 -1.39 -7.30
CA ILE A 255 23.28 -2.49 -7.28
C ILE A 255 22.48 -2.55 -8.60
N VAL A 256 22.02 -1.41 -9.12
CA VAL A 256 21.28 -1.35 -10.40
C VAL A 256 22.15 -1.86 -11.56
N ARG A 257 23.43 -1.48 -11.61
CA ARG A 257 24.37 -1.92 -12.65
C ARG A 257 24.73 -3.40 -12.57
N ASP A 258 24.74 -3.94 -11.37
CA ASP A 258 25.07 -5.34 -11.11
C ASP A 258 23.87 -6.25 -11.42
N ILE A 259 22.71 -5.98 -10.80
CA ILE A 259 21.49 -6.76 -10.97
C ILE A 259 20.87 -6.58 -12.37
N LYS A 260 21.04 -5.41 -12.98
CA LYS A 260 20.46 -5.02 -14.29
C LYS A 260 18.95 -5.33 -14.37
N PRO A 261 18.14 -4.80 -13.45
CA PRO A 261 16.72 -5.12 -13.39
C PRO A 261 15.98 -4.57 -14.61
N THR A 262 14.88 -5.24 -14.97
CA THR A 262 13.94 -4.75 -16.00
C THR A 262 12.88 -3.81 -15.41
N THR A 263 12.59 -4.00 -14.12
CA THR A 263 11.61 -3.23 -13.36
C THR A 263 12.26 -2.69 -12.09
N LEU A 264 12.17 -1.37 -11.87
CA LEU A 264 12.67 -0.68 -10.68
C LEU A 264 11.51 -0.04 -9.93
N ILE A 265 11.33 -0.37 -8.65
CA ILE A 265 10.20 0.09 -7.83
C ILE A 265 10.71 0.78 -6.57
N GLY A 266 10.31 2.03 -6.38
CA GLY A 266 10.68 2.87 -5.26
C GLY A 266 9.54 3.03 -4.26
N VAL A 267 9.79 2.65 -3.02
CA VAL A 267 8.80 2.66 -1.92
C VAL A 267 9.44 2.99 -0.55
N ALA A 268 10.58 3.69 -0.54
CA ALA A 268 11.32 3.97 0.70
C ALA A 268 11.25 5.44 1.16
N ALA A 269 10.48 6.28 0.47
CA ALA A 269 10.37 7.72 0.72
C ALA A 269 11.72 8.46 0.69
N ILE A 270 12.61 8.05 -0.22
CA ILE A 270 13.91 8.71 -0.45
C ILE A 270 13.82 9.52 -1.74
N ARG A 271 13.64 10.84 -1.57
CA ARG A 271 13.58 11.78 -2.69
C ARG A 271 14.85 11.70 -3.54
N GLY A 272 14.68 11.60 -4.85
CA GLY A 272 15.81 11.60 -5.78
C GLY A 272 16.65 10.32 -5.73
N ALA A 273 16.15 9.24 -5.10
CA ALA A 273 16.85 7.96 -5.07
C ALA A 273 17.09 7.39 -6.47
N PHE A 274 16.21 7.67 -7.43
CA PHE A 274 16.41 7.31 -8.83
C PHE A 274 17.15 8.48 -9.50
N SER A 275 18.47 8.49 -9.26
CA SER A 275 19.38 9.50 -9.81
C SER A 275 19.41 9.48 -11.33
N GLU A 276 20.00 10.52 -11.92
CA GLU A 276 20.20 10.60 -13.37
C GLU A 276 20.89 9.36 -13.92
N GLN A 277 21.96 8.94 -13.24
CA GLN A 277 22.73 7.76 -13.59
C GLN A 277 21.89 6.47 -13.55
N ILE A 278 21.04 6.28 -12.53
CA ILE A 278 20.17 5.10 -12.45
C ILE A 278 19.19 5.06 -13.62
N LEU A 279 18.59 6.20 -13.96
CA LEU A 279 17.60 6.26 -15.04
C LEU A 279 18.25 5.99 -16.40
N GLU A 280 19.45 6.53 -16.63
CA GLU A 280 20.24 6.24 -17.84
C GLU A 280 20.70 4.78 -17.91
N ASP A 281 21.13 4.21 -16.79
CA ASP A 281 21.54 2.80 -16.69
C ASP A 281 20.35 1.87 -16.99
N MET A 282 19.20 2.10 -16.35
CA MET A 282 17.96 1.38 -16.63
C MET A 282 17.58 1.44 -18.11
N ALA A 283 17.73 2.60 -18.74
CA ALA A 283 17.47 2.78 -20.16
C ALA A 283 18.53 2.11 -21.07
N THR A 284 19.75 1.91 -20.57
CA THR A 284 20.82 1.21 -21.31
C THR A 284 20.62 -0.30 -21.27
N PHE A 285 20.16 -0.85 -20.15
CA PHE A 285 19.93 -2.30 -19.99
C PHE A 285 18.66 -2.77 -20.68
N ASN A 286 17.65 -1.90 -20.76
CA ASN A 286 16.30 -2.26 -21.18
C ASN A 286 15.84 -1.39 -22.35
N GLU A 287 15.17 -1.99 -23.33
CA GLU A 287 14.53 -1.23 -24.40
C GLU A 287 13.43 -0.30 -23.85
N ARG A 288 12.59 -0.84 -22.95
CA ARG A 288 11.47 -0.16 -22.29
C ARG A 288 11.53 -0.41 -20.77
N PRO A 289 12.37 0.30 -19.99
CA PRO A 289 12.49 0.07 -18.55
C PRO A 289 11.19 0.43 -17.83
N ILE A 290 10.75 -0.43 -16.90
CA ILE A 290 9.60 -0.14 -16.03
C ILE A 290 10.14 0.56 -14.78
N ILE A 291 9.67 1.78 -14.49
CA ILE A 291 10.19 2.63 -13.41
C ILE A 291 9.03 3.19 -12.59
N PHE A 292 8.85 2.69 -11.37
CA PHE A 292 7.76 3.09 -10.48
C PHE A 292 8.30 3.89 -9.28
N ALA A 293 7.92 5.16 -9.17
CA ALA A 293 8.28 6.04 -8.05
C ALA A 293 7.07 6.23 -7.11
N LEU A 294 6.80 5.22 -6.28
CA LEU A 294 5.52 5.08 -5.57
C LEU A 294 5.47 5.80 -4.22
N SER A 295 6.59 6.36 -3.76
CA SER A 295 6.62 7.06 -2.48
C SER A 295 5.77 8.33 -2.47
N ASN A 296 5.02 8.51 -1.38
CA ASN A 296 4.15 9.66 -1.15
C ASN A 296 4.62 10.50 0.05
N PRO A 297 4.40 11.83 0.06
CA PRO A 297 3.84 12.66 -1.03
C PRO A 297 4.89 12.98 -2.13
N THR A 298 4.58 13.85 -3.09
CA THR A 298 5.48 14.25 -4.21
C THR A 298 6.88 14.66 -3.74
N SER A 299 7.02 15.26 -2.56
CA SER A 299 8.34 15.63 -1.98
C SER A 299 9.21 14.44 -1.58
N LYS A 300 8.67 13.22 -1.63
CA LYS A 300 9.33 11.95 -1.31
C LYS A 300 9.47 11.01 -2.51
N ALA A 301 8.94 11.38 -3.68
CA ALA A 301 9.05 10.58 -4.90
C ALA A 301 10.52 10.37 -5.30
N GLU A 302 10.84 9.16 -5.74
CA GLU A 302 12.20 8.74 -6.09
C GLU A 302 12.76 9.49 -7.29
N CYS A 303 11.91 9.86 -8.25
CA CYS A 303 12.16 10.81 -9.33
C CYS A 303 10.85 11.43 -9.82
N THR A 304 10.93 12.47 -10.65
CA THR A 304 9.75 13.04 -11.32
C THR A 304 9.49 12.35 -12.66
N ALA A 305 8.25 12.45 -13.17
CA ALA A 305 7.91 11.99 -14.51
C ALA A 305 8.79 12.66 -15.59
N GLU A 306 9.01 13.97 -15.48
CA GLU A 306 9.84 14.73 -16.41
C GLU A 306 11.29 14.23 -16.43
N GLN A 307 11.90 14.02 -15.26
CA GLN A 307 13.26 13.45 -15.15
C GLN A 307 13.33 12.06 -15.78
N CYS A 308 12.39 11.18 -15.42
CA CYS A 308 12.33 9.82 -15.93
C CYS A 308 12.23 9.79 -17.45
N TYR A 309 11.25 10.48 -18.04
CA TYR A 309 11.06 10.47 -19.48
C TYR A 309 12.20 11.15 -20.23
N LYS A 310 12.74 12.27 -19.72
CA LYS A 310 13.87 12.96 -20.36
C LYS A 310 15.11 12.08 -20.45
N LEU A 311 15.52 11.48 -19.33
CA LEU A 311 16.77 10.74 -19.23
C LEU A 311 16.69 9.36 -19.91
N THR A 312 15.50 8.77 -19.93
CA THR A 312 15.26 7.53 -20.68
C THR A 312 14.88 7.75 -22.15
N LYS A 313 14.89 9.01 -22.62
CA LYS A 313 14.55 9.41 -24.00
C LYS A 313 13.15 8.95 -24.42
N GLY A 314 12.19 9.06 -23.51
CA GLY A 314 10.78 8.69 -23.71
C GLY A 314 10.49 7.19 -23.68
N ARG A 315 11.49 6.34 -23.44
CA ARG A 315 11.34 4.88 -23.48
C ARG A 315 10.82 4.28 -22.17
N ALA A 316 11.06 4.94 -21.04
CA ALA A 316 10.58 4.44 -19.76
C ALA A 316 9.05 4.31 -19.74
N ILE A 317 8.61 3.25 -19.07
CA ILE A 317 7.22 3.06 -18.69
C ILE A 317 7.12 3.48 -17.22
N PHE A 318 6.50 4.63 -16.97
CA PHE A 318 6.57 5.30 -15.68
C PHE A 318 5.21 5.34 -14.98
N ALA A 319 5.24 5.13 -13.66
CA ALA A 319 4.13 5.40 -12.76
C ALA A 319 4.65 5.98 -11.44
N SER A 320 3.80 6.74 -10.75
CA SER A 320 4.13 7.33 -9.45
C SER A 320 2.99 7.22 -8.46
N GLY A 321 3.30 7.29 -7.16
CA GLY A 321 2.27 7.28 -6.10
C GLY A 321 1.50 8.59 -6.01
N SER A 322 2.22 9.70 -6.23
CA SER A 322 1.71 11.08 -6.26
C SER A 322 1.53 11.56 -7.71
N PRO A 323 0.61 12.51 -7.97
CA PRO A 323 0.34 12.99 -9.32
C PRO A 323 1.50 13.83 -9.87
N PHE A 324 1.72 13.71 -11.18
CA PHE A 324 2.60 14.57 -11.98
C PHE A 324 1.86 15.03 -13.23
N ASP A 325 2.20 16.22 -13.72
CA ASP A 325 1.65 16.76 -14.95
C ASP A 325 2.10 15.94 -16.18
N PRO A 326 1.35 16.01 -17.29
CA PRO A 326 1.75 15.41 -18.56
C PRO A 326 3.10 15.95 -19.05
N VAL A 327 3.87 15.11 -19.73
CA VAL A 327 5.21 15.45 -20.24
C VAL A 327 5.23 15.35 -21.76
N THR A 328 5.51 16.46 -22.43
CA THR A 328 5.67 16.49 -23.90
C THR A 328 7.14 16.29 -24.25
N LEU A 329 7.42 15.22 -25.00
CA LEU A 329 8.75 14.88 -25.48
C LEU A 329 9.18 15.78 -26.64
N PRO A 330 10.49 15.87 -26.94
CA PRO A 330 10.99 16.57 -28.13
C PRO A 330 10.42 16.07 -29.47
N SER A 331 9.93 14.82 -29.51
CA SER A 331 9.23 14.25 -30.66
C SER A 331 7.83 14.84 -30.91
N GLY A 332 7.30 15.62 -29.96
CA GLY A 332 5.92 16.12 -29.96
C GLY A 332 4.90 15.18 -29.31
N GLN A 333 5.28 13.96 -28.93
CA GLN A 333 4.41 13.04 -28.19
C GLN A 333 4.26 13.50 -26.73
N THR A 334 3.01 13.59 -26.26
CA THR A 334 2.70 13.85 -24.85
C THR A 334 2.40 12.54 -24.12
N LEU A 335 3.10 12.29 -23.02
CA LEU A 335 2.89 11.15 -22.14
C LEU A 335 2.18 11.60 -20.87
N TYR A 336 1.25 10.77 -20.40
CA TYR A 336 0.43 11.02 -19.22
C TYR A 336 0.77 9.99 -18.14
N PRO A 337 1.71 10.30 -17.23
CA PRO A 337 2.17 9.34 -16.24
C PRO A 337 1.02 8.88 -15.34
N GLY A 338 0.84 7.56 -15.25
CA GLY A 338 -0.21 6.97 -14.43
C GLY A 338 0.10 7.08 -12.93
N GLN A 339 -0.95 7.22 -12.12
CA GLN A 339 -0.82 7.26 -10.66
C GLN A 339 -1.07 5.88 -10.05
N GLY A 340 -0.02 5.18 -9.64
CA GLY A 340 -0.10 3.90 -8.93
C GLY A 340 -0.44 4.09 -7.46
N ASN A 341 -1.67 4.49 -7.18
CA ASN A 341 -2.18 4.76 -5.83
C ASN A 341 -3.29 3.78 -5.45
N ASN A 342 -3.32 3.39 -4.18
CA ASN A 342 -4.26 2.43 -3.62
C ASN A 342 -5.73 2.89 -3.72
N SER A 343 -5.99 4.16 -4.07
CA SER A 343 -7.32 4.66 -4.42
C SER A 343 -7.99 3.91 -5.57
N TYR A 344 -7.24 3.19 -6.41
CA TYR A 344 -7.81 2.26 -7.40
C TYR A 344 -8.33 0.95 -6.80
N VAL A 345 -7.96 0.62 -5.56
CA VAL A 345 -8.13 -0.70 -4.97
C VAL A 345 -9.12 -0.66 -3.81
N PHE A 346 -8.78 0.03 -2.72
CA PHE A 346 -9.56 -0.05 -1.48
C PHE A 346 -11.05 0.34 -1.64
N PRO A 347 -11.47 1.29 -2.50
CA PRO A 347 -12.89 1.61 -2.61
C PRO A 347 -13.71 0.46 -3.21
N GLY A 348 -13.18 -0.19 -4.25
CA GLY A 348 -13.83 -1.35 -4.89
C GLY A 348 -13.79 -2.59 -3.99
N VAL A 349 -12.65 -2.85 -3.33
CA VAL A 349 -12.54 -3.92 -2.32
C VAL A 349 -13.62 -3.76 -1.27
N ALA A 350 -13.73 -2.57 -0.69
CA ALA A 350 -14.67 -2.31 0.38
C ALA A 350 -16.11 -2.49 -0.08
N LEU A 351 -16.46 -1.95 -1.25
CA LEU A 351 -17.78 -2.13 -1.83
C LEU A 351 -18.11 -3.62 -2.02
N GLY A 352 -17.23 -4.38 -2.68
CA GLY A 352 -17.46 -5.80 -2.97
C GLY A 352 -17.57 -6.65 -1.70
N VAL A 353 -16.63 -6.47 -0.77
CA VAL A 353 -16.61 -7.20 0.52
C VAL A 353 -17.88 -6.94 1.32
N VAL A 354 -18.30 -5.68 1.43
CA VAL A 354 -19.50 -5.28 2.18
C VAL A 354 -20.78 -5.74 1.48
N ALA A 355 -20.82 -5.70 0.14
CA ALA A 355 -21.98 -6.10 -0.65
C ALA A 355 -22.25 -7.61 -0.57
N CYS A 356 -21.22 -8.45 -0.68
CA CYS A 356 -21.37 -9.91 -0.61
C CYS A 356 -21.24 -10.49 0.81
N GLY A 357 -20.89 -9.66 1.81
CA GLY A 357 -20.71 -10.11 3.19
C GLY A 357 -19.52 -11.06 3.36
N LEU A 358 -18.43 -10.81 2.63
CA LEU A 358 -17.23 -11.63 2.69
C LEU A 358 -16.61 -11.58 4.10
N ARG A 359 -16.20 -12.74 4.63
CA ARG A 359 -15.67 -12.86 6.00
C ARG A 359 -14.16 -12.73 6.11
N HIS A 360 -13.43 -13.09 5.06
CA HIS A 360 -11.97 -13.08 5.04
C HIS A 360 -11.49 -12.63 3.67
N ILE A 361 -10.45 -11.79 3.65
CA ILE A 361 -9.89 -11.22 2.43
C ILE A 361 -8.56 -11.91 2.16
N THR A 362 -8.49 -12.71 1.11
CA THR A 362 -7.28 -13.47 0.74
C THR A 362 -6.44 -12.69 -0.26
N ASP A 363 -5.13 -12.96 -0.34
CA ASP A 363 -4.25 -12.32 -1.34
C ASP A 363 -4.65 -12.60 -2.79
N LYS A 364 -5.39 -13.70 -3.04
CA LYS A 364 -5.96 -13.99 -4.37
C LYS A 364 -6.93 -12.91 -4.83
N ILE A 365 -7.66 -12.29 -3.89
CA ILE A 365 -8.59 -11.20 -4.20
C ILE A 365 -7.78 -10.01 -4.74
N PHE A 366 -6.70 -9.62 -4.06
CA PHE A 366 -5.85 -8.52 -4.52
C PHE A 366 -5.18 -8.79 -5.86
N LEU A 367 -4.84 -10.04 -6.18
CA LEU A 367 -4.35 -10.43 -7.50
C LEU A 367 -5.44 -10.28 -8.58
N THR A 368 -6.65 -10.78 -8.31
CA THR A 368 -7.79 -10.61 -9.23
C THR A 368 -8.11 -9.14 -9.46
N ILE A 369 -8.05 -8.32 -8.43
CA ILE A 369 -8.27 -6.87 -8.54
C ILE A 369 -7.20 -6.21 -9.40
N ALA A 370 -5.94 -6.63 -9.26
CA ALA A 370 -4.86 -6.12 -10.08
C ALA A 370 -5.12 -6.39 -11.58
N GLU A 371 -5.65 -7.59 -11.89
CA GLU A 371 -6.04 -7.99 -13.24
C GLU A 371 -7.23 -7.17 -13.77
N VAL A 372 -8.26 -6.96 -12.94
CA VAL A 372 -9.43 -6.13 -13.31
C VAL A 372 -9.01 -4.70 -13.65
N ILE A 373 -8.16 -4.08 -12.82
CA ILE A 373 -7.64 -2.72 -13.06
C ILE A 373 -6.87 -2.69 -14.38
N ALA A 374 -5.95 -3.64 -14.59
CA ALA A 374 -5.14 -3.71 -15.82
C ALA A 374 -6.01 -3.91 -17.08
N GLN A 375 -7.12 -4.66 -16.97
CA GLN A 375 -8.08 -4.87 -18.06
C GLN A 375 -8.86 -3.62 -18.42
N GLN A 376 -9.04 -2.67 -17.49
CA GLN A 376 -9.68 -1.37 -17.77
C GLN A 376 -8.77 -0.39 -18.52
N VAL A 377 -7.49 -0.72 -18.71
CA VAL A 377 -6.54 0.10 -19.47
C VAL A 377 -6.70 -0.20 -20.97
N SER A 378 -7.20 0.74 -21.76
CA SER A 378 -7.29 0.60 -23.22
C SER A 378 -5.91 0.66 -23.89
N ASP A 379 -5.78 0.15 -25.12
CA ASP A 379 -4.52 0.28 -25.86
C ASP A 379 -4.16 1.76 -26.13
N LYS A 380 -5.18 2.61 -26.35
CA LYS A 380 -4.99 4.07 -26.44
C LYS A 380 -4.36 4.65 -25.16
N HIS A 381 -4.80 4.19 -23.98
CA HIS A 381 -4.19 4.62 -22.72
C HIS A 381 -2.71 4.23 -22.65
N LEU A 382 -2.35 3.03 -23.11
CA LEU A 382 -0.96 2.57 -23.14
C LEU A 382 -0.10 3.39 -24.12
N GLU A 383 -0.64 3.76 -25.29
CA GLU A 383 0.02 4.64 -26.27
C GLU A 383 0.28 6.05 -25.71
N GLU A 384 -0.61 6.53 -24.84
CA GLU A 384 -0.47 7.77 -24.07
C GLU A 384 0.46 7.63 -22.85
N GLY A 385 1.03 6.44 -22.59
CA GLY A 385 1.92 6.16 -21.46
C GLY A 385 1.20 5.93 -20.12
N ARG A 386 -0.13 5.76 -20.11
CA ARG A 386 -0.91 5.49 -18.90
C ARG A 386 -0.89 4.01 -18.57
N LEU A 387 -0.53 3.68 -17.33
CA LEU A 387 -0.58 2.32 -16.80
C LEU A 387 -1.85 2.00 -16.00
N TYR A 388 -2.69 2.99 -15.78
CA TYR A 388 -3.93 2.88 -15.03
C TYR A 388 -5.06 3.56 -15.82
N PRO A 389 -6.31 3.18 -15.57
CA PRO A 389 -7.47 3.88 -16.14
C PRO A 389 -7.44 5.37 -15.76
N PRO A 390 -8.04 6.27 -16.54
CA PRO A 390 -8.20 7.67 -16.15
C PRO A 390 -8.94 7.84 -14.81
N LEU A 391 -8.50 8.78 -13.96
CA LEU A 391 -9.05 8.99 -12.62
C LEU A 391 -10.53 9.40 -12.60
N ASP A 392 -11.04 10.04 -13.67
CA ASP A 392 -12.46 10.38 -13.81
C ASP A 392 -13.36 9.13 -13.96
N THR A 393 -12.79 7.98 -14.38
CA THR A 393 -13.47 6.68 -14.46
C THR A 393 -13.39 5.85 -13.17
N ILE A 394 -12.79 6.39 -12.10
CA ILE A 394 -12.49 5.62 -10.87
C ILE A 394 -13.71 4.94 -10.24
N ARG A 395 -14.91 5.52 -10.37
CA ARG A 395 -16.15 4.92 -9.87
C ARG A 395 -16.54 3.66 -10.64
N ASP A 396 -16.43 3.70 -11.97
CA ASP A 396 -16.73 2.54 -12.82
C ASP A 396 -15.68 1.44 -12.62
N VAL A 397 -14.41 1.82 -12.43
CA VAL A 397 -13.35 0.87 -12.06
C VAL A 397 -13.65 0.23 -10.70
N SER A 398 -14.04 1.03 -9.70
CA SER A 398 -14.37 0.52 -8.36
C SER A 398 -15.58 -0.42 -8.39
N LEU A 399 -16.58 -0.14 -9.23
CA LEU A 399 -17.74 -1.01 -9.43
C LEU A 399 -17.31 -2.35 -10.04
N LYS A 400 -16.51 -2.36 -11.10
CA LYS A 400 -16.02 -3.59 -11.73
C LYS A 400 -15.10 -4.42 -10.84
N ILE A 401 -14.44 -3.79 -9.88
CA ILE A 401 -13.66 -4.48 -8.85
C ILE A 401 -14.60 -5.19 -7.84
N ALA A 402 -15.75 -4.61 -7.58
CA ALA A 402 -16.72 -5.14 -6.62
C ALA A 402 -17.64 -6.23 -7.21
N GLU A 403 -17.92 -6.15 -8.52
CA GLU A 403 -18.57 -7.20 -9.33
C GLU A 403 -17.70 -8.47 -9.45
#